data_AF-A0A9X4JVF0-F1
#
_entry.id   AF-A0A9X4JVF0-F1
#
_cell.length_a   1.000
_cell.length_b   1.000
_cell.length_c   1.000
_cell.angle_alpha   90.00
_cell.angle_beta   90.00
_cell.angle_gamma   90.00
#
_symmetry.space_group_name_H-M   'P 1'
#
loop_
_entity.id
_entity.type
_entity.pdbx_description
1 polymer ?
#
loop_
_entity_poly.entity_id
_entity_poly.type
_entity_poly.pdbx_seq_one_letter_code
_entity_poly.pdbx_strand_id
1 'polypeptide(L)' 'MNECLDLVGLTLDDALERCEKLGLAVDILVTRPVQGISGERLRVVRYRYISGKMVLTVVFEDIRKGGSEGWPTR' A
#
# COMPACT_ATOMS: atom_id res chain seq x y z
N MET A 1 -14.89 -13.31 15.12
CA MET A 1 -14.75 -11.88 14.83
C MET A 1 -14.08 -11.79 13.46
N ASN A 2 -14.88 -11.59 12.42
CA ASN A 2 -14.42 -11.46 11.03
C ASN A 2 -14.54 -9.98 10.66
N GLU A 3 -13.98 -9.10 11.48
CA GLU A 3 -13.89 -7.69 11.15
C GLU A 3 -12.99 -7.60 9.93
N CYS A 4 -13.60 -7.24 8.81
CA CYS A 4 -12.92 -7.05 7.55
C CYS A 4 -11.99 -5.84 7.75
N LEU A 5 -10.74 -6.10 8.15
CA LEU A 5 -9.69 -5.11 8.25
C LEU A 5 -9.44 -4.58 6.84
N ASP A 6 -10.17 -3.53 6.48
CA ASP A 6 -9.99 -2.85 5.21
C ASP A 6 -8.68 -2.06 5.28
N LEU A 7 -7.59 -2.76 4.94
CA LEU A 7 -6.25 -2.21 4.91
C LEU A 7 -5.84 -1.80 3.48
N VAL A 8 -6.56 -2.29 2.47
CA VAL A 8 -6.24 -2.02 1.07
C VAL A 8 -6.51 -0.55 0.75
N GLY A 9 -5.55 0.12 0.13
CA GLY A 9 -5.65 1.54 -0.24
C GLY A 9 -5.23 2.50 0.88
N LEU A 10 -5.06 2.02 2.11
CA LEU A 10 -4.45 2.80 3.19
C LEU A 10 -2.96 3.02 2.94
N THR A 11 -2.45 4.11 3.50
CA THR A 11 -1.00 4.32 3.62
C THR A 11 -0.41 3.29 4.58
N LEU A 12 0.88 3.01 4.40
CA LEU A 12 1.59 2.09 5.29
C LEU A 12 1.45 2.49 6.77
N ASP A 13 1.59 3.79 7.08
CA ASP A 13 1.47 4.29 8.45
C ASP A 13 0.09 4.03 9.08
N ASP A 14 -1.02 4.30 8.36
CA ASP A 14 -2.38 4.05 8.89
C ASP A 14 -2.63 2.55 9.09
N ALA A 15 -2.15 1.73 8.15
CA ALA A 15 -2.28 0.28 8.26
C ALA A 15 -1.49 -0.29 9.44
N LEU A 16 -0.30 0.25 9.74
CA LEU A 16 0.50 -0.13 10.89
C LEU A 16 -0.19 0.26 12.20
N GLU A 17 -0.72 1.48 12.31
CA GLU A 17 -1.43 1.94 13.50
C GLU A 17 -2.64 1.05 13.82
N ARG A 18 -3.40 0.64 12.80
CA ARG A 18 -4.53 -0.29 12.97
C ARG A 18 -4.08 -1.68 13.44
N CYS A 19 -3.00 -2.20 12.88
CA CYS A 19 -2.47 -3.49 13.29
C CYS A 19 -1.92 -3.46 14.72
N GLU A 20 -1.27 -2.36 15.12
CA GLU A 20 -0.75 -2.16 16.48
C GLU A 20 -1.90 -2.10 17.51
N LYS A 21 -2.97 -1.35 17.22
CA LYS A 21 -4.18 -1.30 18.07
C LYS A 21 -4.81 -2.67 18.32
N LEU A 22 -4.60 -3.60 17.40
CA LEU A 22 -5.10 -4.98 17.48
C LEU A 22 -4.08 -5.96 18.07
N GLY A 23 -2.88 -5.49 18.44
CA GLY A 23 -1.81 -6.32 18.98
C GLY A 23 -1.23 -7.32 17.97
N LEU A 24 -1.34 -7.02 16.67
CA LEU A 24 -0.89 -7.90 15.60
C LEU A 24 0.56 -7.59 15.21
N ALA A 25 1.39 -8.63 15.14
CA ALA A 25 2.73 -8.50 14.59
C ALA A 25 2.67 -8.31 13.06
N VAL A 26 3.30 -7.26 12.53
CA VAL A 26 3.24 -6.91 11.11
C VAL A 26 4.56 -7.18 10.41
N ASP A 27 4.49 -7.74 9.20
CA ASP A 27 5.62 -7.91 8.28
C ASP A 27 5.35 -7.14 6.99
N ILE A 28 6.32 -6.38 6.47
CA ILE A 28 6.10 -5.46 5.35
C ILE A 28 6.86 -5.96 4.12
N LEU A 29 6.10 -6.31 3.07
CA LEU A 29 6.62 -6.68 1.77
C LEU A 29 6.51 -5.49 0.81
N VAL A 30 7.61 -4.80 0.58
CA VAL A 30 7.67 -3.71 -0.40
C VAL A 30 7.88 -4.27 -1.80
N THR A 31 6.90 -4.06 -2.67
CA THR A 31 6.98 -4.43 -4.09
C THR A 31 7.22 -3.19 -4.94
N ARG A 32 8.24 -3.23 -5.80
CA ARG A 32 8.56 -2.13 -6.71
C ARG A 32 7.77 -2.30 -8.02
N PRO A 33 7.11 -1.26 -8.53
CA PRO A 33 6.58 -1.31 -9.89
C PRO A 33 7.72 -1.48 -10.90
N VAL A 34 7.44 -2.17 -12.00
CA VAL A 34 8.42 -2.50 -13.06
C VAL A 34 8.94 -1.24 -13.78
N GLN A 35 8.19 -0.14 -13.72
CA GLN A 35 8.60 1.18 -14.20
C GLN A 35 9.10 2.00 -13.02
N GLY A 36 10.25 2.67 -13.18
CA GLY A 36 10.98 3.45 -12.16
C GLY A 36 10.21 4.65 -11.59
N ILE A 37 9.10 4.37 -10.91
CA ILE A 37 8.24 5.31 -10.23
C ILE A 37 8.84 5.51 -8.85
N SER A 38 9.49 6.65 -8.65
CA SER A 38 9.92 7.14 -7.34
C SER A 38 8.75 7.84 -6.65
N GLY A 39 7.74 7.06 -6.25
CA GLY A 39 6.70 7.57 -5.36
C GLY A 39 7.28 7.77 -3.95
N GLU A 40 6.92 8.85 -3.27
CA GLU A 40 7.36 9.12 -1.89
C GLU A 40 6.49 8.38 -0.85
N ARG A 41 5.32 7.87 -1.25
CA ARG A 41 4.32 7.27 -0.36
C ARG A 41 4.09 5.80 -0.69
N LEU A 42 3.99 4.97 0.35
CA LEU A 42 3.67 3.54 0.23
C LEU A 42 2.19 3.31 0.56
N ARG A 43 1.50 2.55 -0.29
CA ARG A 43 0.12 2.09 -0.03
C ARG A 43 0.05 0.58 0.01
N VAL A 44 -0.80 0.07 0.90
CA VAL A 44 -1.10 -1.35 0.99
C VAL A 44 -2.02 -1.75 -0.17
N VAL A 45 -1.57 -2.71 -0.97
CA VAL A 45 -2.34 -3.27 -2.09
C VAL A 45 -2.90 -4.65 -1.76
N ARG A 46 -2.30 -5.31 -0.78
CA ARG A 46 -2.69 -6.64 -0.35
C ARG A 46 -2.24 -6.87 1.07
N TYR A 47 -3.01 -7.62 1.85
CA TYR A 47 -2.57 -8.11 3.15
C TYR A 47 -2.90 -9.60 3.28
N ARG A 48 -2.16 -10.30 4.12
CA ARG A 48 -2.39 -11.71 4.42
C ARG A 48 -1.96 -12.04 5.83
N TYR A 49 -2.83 -12.70 6.58
CA TYR A 49 -2.48 -13.22 7.89
C TYR A 49 -1.86 -14.61 7.76
N ILE A 50 -0.64 -14.80 8.27
CA ILE A 50 0.12 -16.04 8.20
C ILE A 50 0.76 -16.31 9.57
N SER A 51 0.41 -17.44 10.19
CA SER A 51 1.05 -17.93 11.44
C SER A 51 1.20 -16.88 12.55
N GLY A 52 0.15 -16.11 12.84
CA GLY A 52 0.21 -15.10 13.90
C GLY A 52 0.65 -13.71 13.46
N LYS A 53 1.09 -13.56 12.21
CA LYS A 53 1.62 -12.30 11.67
C LYS A 53 0.77 -11.78 10.52
N MET A 54 0.58 -10.47 10.47
CA MET A 54 -0.04 -9.77 9.36
C MET A 54 1.03 -9.35 8.34
N VAL A 55 1.01 -9.93 7.15
CA VAL A 55 1.91 -9.55 6.06
C VAL A 55 1.23 -8.50 5.20
N LEU A 56 1.77 -7.28 5.16
CA LEU A 56 1.30 -6.18 4.33
C LEU A 56 2.15 -6.08 3.07
N THR A 57 1.55 -6.24 1.90
CA THR A 57 2.18 -5.94 0.62
C THR A 57 1.91 -4.49 0.26
N VAL A 58 2.96 -3.71 0.14
CA VAL A 58 2.89 -2.29 -0.23
C VAL A 58 3.54 -2.03 -1.58
N VAL A 59 3.03 -1.03 -2.27
CA VAL A 59 3.61 -0.47 -3.50
C VAL A 59 3.85 1.03 -3.30
N PHE A 60 4.82 1.57 -4.04
CA PHE A 60 4.93 3.01 -4.18
C PHE A 60 3.71 3.56 -4.91
N GLU A 61 3.10 4.59 -4.36
CA GLU A 61 2.02 5.34 -5.00
C GLU A 61 2.56 5.98 -6.28
N ASP A 62 1.91 5.70 -7.39
CA ASP A 62 2.17 6.38 -8.66
C ASP A 62 1.63 7.81 -8.54
N ILE A 63 2.51 8.72 -8.15
CA ILE A 63 2.24 10.15 -8.26
C ILE A 63 2.47 10.54 -9.73
N ARG A 64 1.75 9.91 -10.68
CA ARG A 64 1.56 10.57 -11.97
C ARG A 64 0.72 11.79 -11.67
N LYS A 65 1.41 12.91 -11.43
CA LYS A 65 0.89 14.26 -11.59
C LYS A 65 0.15 14.21 -12.92
N GLY A 66 -1.18 14.26 -12.88
CA GLY A 66 -2.02 14.18 -14.08
C GLY A 66 -1.44 15.16 -15.09
N GLY A 67 -0.85 14.61 -16.15
CA GLY A 67 -0.29 15.40 -17.22
C GLY A 67 -1.46 16.03 -17.94
N SER A 68 -1.76 17.28 -17.59
CA SER A 68 -2.31 18.24 -18.54
C SER A 68 -1.24 18.55 -19.60
N GLU A 69 -0.69 17.52 -20.25
CA GLU A 69 0.16 17.68 -21.41
C GLU A 69 -0.71 17.29 -22.59
N GLY A 70 -1.18 18.33 -23.29
CA GLY A 70 -2.14 18.21 -24.38
C GLY A 70 -1.70 17.13 -25.35
N TRP A 71 -2.65 16.29 -25.72
CA TRP A 71 -2.52 15.41 -26.85
C TRP A 71 -2.15 16.28 -28.07
N PRO A 72 -1.06 16.01 -28.80
CA PRO A 72 -0.85 16.66 -30.08
C PRO A 72 -1.94 16.13 -31.03
N THR A 73 -3.01 16.91 -31.19
CA THR A 73 -3.88 16.82 -32.35
C THR A 73 -3.01 17.05 -33.57
N ARG A 74 -2.80 15.97 -34.31
CA ARG A 74 -2.15 15.95 -35.63
C ARG A 74 -3.11 16.45 -36.70
#